data_AF-A0A6F9C4G8-F1
#
_entry.id   AF-A0A6F9C4G8-F1
#
_cell.length_a   1.000
_cell.length_b   1.000
_cell.length_c   1.000
_cell.angle_alpha   90.00
_cell.angle_beta   90.00
_cell.angle_gamma   90.00
#
_symmetry.space_group_name_H-M   'P 1'
#
loop_
_entity.id
_entity.type
_entity.pdbx_description
1 polymer ?
#
loop_
_entity_poly.entity_id
_entity_poly.type
_entity_poly.pdbx_seq_one_letter_code
_entity_poly.pdbx_strand_id
1 'polypeptide(L)'
;AEQDNGHPLPAYAELIIDVLDENNQAPYFQFQSYQGYVSESSPVGTTISASSNLTAPLGIIALDKDIEESKDPLVTVTLDDFSTIFAITPTGITRYLRLLKPVDREKQMTYTFTMMASDGVQESMRVTVNILVIDANDNTPTFGEVSYSVMVFTDMQQGETVLQLTALDADEGLNGLVTYEILAGAQGVFIINNRTGRITIAPGIALSVGLSYALTVKAADNAPDIQRRSSITTVYIEVLPPNNQSPPRFPLFTYSLEVSEAMRIGAILLNLQATDRENDPITYQILSGDIQQVFNLSKT
;
A
#
# COMPACT_ATOMS: atom_id res chain seq x y z
N ALA A 1 -13.35 100.18 50.41
CA ALA A 1 -14.34 99.50 49.56
C ALA A 1 -14.99 100.61 48.75
N GLU A 2 -14.99 100.68 47.43
CA GLU A 2 -14.84 99.78 46.28
C GLU A 2 -14.52 100.72 45.08
N GLN A 3 -14.16 100.34 43.85
CA GLN A 3 -14.57 99.23 43.01
C GLN A 3 -13.55 99.15 41.84
N ASP A 4 -13.06 97.96 41.51
CA ASP A 4 -12.17 97.72 40.37
C ASP A 4 -13.01 97.59 39.08
N ASN A 5 -12.76 98.46 38.10
CA ASN A 5 -13.48 98.53 36.81
C ASN A 5 -12.66 97.93 35.65
N GLY A 6 -11.91 96.85 35.89
CA GLY A 6 -11.20 96.13 34.83
C GLY A 6 -12.15 95.36 33.90
N HIS A 7 -12.20 95.73 32.62
CA HIS A 7 -12.82 94.88 31.59
C HIS A 7 -12.00 93.59 31.43
N PRO A 8 -12.59 92.39 31.59
CA PRO A 8 -11.84 91.14 31.49
C PRO A 8 -11.33 90.94 30.07
N LEU A 9 -10.02 90.76 29.92
CA LEU A 9 -9.39 90.35 28.67
C LEU A 9 -9.52 88.82 28.52
N PRO A 10 -10.07 88.30 27.40
CA PRO A 10 -10.15 86.88 27.20
C PRO A 10 -8.75 86.29 26.95
N ALA A 11 -8.46 85.17 27.61
CA ALA A 11 -7.36 84.30 27.28
C ALA A 11 -7.92 83.01 26.67
N TYR A 12 -7.25 82.48 25.66
CA TYR A 12 -7.62 81.23 25.00
C TYR A 12 -6.54 80.18 25.30
N ALA A 13 -6.98 78.93 25.45
CA ALA A 13 -6.13 77.76 25.52
C ALA A 13 -6.66 76.72 24.55
N GLU A 14 -5.75 75.92 23.99
CA GLU A 14 -6.11 74.78 23.16
C GLU A 14 -6.18 73.53 24.05
N LEU A 15 -7.31 72.83 23.98
CA LEU A 15 -7.51 71.54 24.63
C LEU A 15 -7.38 70.46 23.55
N ILE A 16 -6.29 69.71 23.62
CA ILE A 16 -6.10 68.50 22.81
C ILE A 16 -6.60 67.32 23.64
N ILE A 17 -7.62 66.63 23.14
CA ILE A 17 -8.12 65.39 23.72
C ILE A 17 -7.74 64.26 22.76
N ASP A 18 -6.79 63.44 23.19
CA ASP A 18 -6.49 62.19 22.51
C ASP A 18 -7.48 61.14 23.03
N VAL A 19 -8.40 60.70 22.15
CA VAL A 19 -9.26 59.56 22.44
C VAL A 19 -8.46 58.29 22.16
N LEU A 20 -8.24 57.48 23.19
CA LEU A 20 -7.62 56.17 23.06
C LEU A 20 -8.69 55.16 22.60
N ASP A 21 -8.34 54.32 21.63
CA ASP A 21 -9.21 53.22 21.22
C ASP A 21 -9.26 52.14 22.32
N GLU A 22 -10.44 51.59 22.57
CA GLU A 22 -10.63 50.49 23.53
C GLU A 22 -10.76 49.18 22.76
N ASN A 23 -9.89 48.21 23.07
CA ASN A 23 -10.00 46.86 22.52
C ASN A 23 -11.24 46.15 23.10
N ASN A 24 -12.34 46.15 22.35
CA ASN A 24 -13.66 45.65 22.72
C ASN A 24 -14.25 44.65 21.70
N GLN A 25 -13.51 44.32 20.65
CA GLN A 25 -13.85 43.32 19.64
C GLN A 25 -12.75 42.29 19.54
N ALA A 26 -13.11 41.02 19.72
CA ALA A 26 -12.18 39.93 19.54
C ALA A 26 -11.72 39.80 18.07
N PRO A 27 -10.50 39.30 17.82
CA PRO A 27 -10.03 39.02 16.47
C PRO A 27 -10.89 37.94 15.80
N TYR A 28 -10.89 37.92 14.46
CA TYR A 28 -11.62 36.95 13.65
C TYR A 28 -10.85 36.51 12.41
N PHE A 29 -11.04 35.26 12.02
CA PHE A 29 -10.49 34.75 10.76
C PHE A 29 -11.38 35.12 9.57
N GLN A 30 -10.76 35.30 8.40
CA GLN A 30 -11.49 35.55 7.15
C GLN A 30 -12.47 34.42 6.78
N PHE A 31 -12.13 33.17 7.14
CA PHE A 31 -12.95 31.98 6.85
C PHE A 31 -13.16 31.13 8.10
N GLN A 32 -14.28 30.40 8.14
CA GLN A 32 -14.61 29.47 9.22
C GLN A 32 -13.87 28.12 9.12
N SER A 33 -13.31 27.83 7.94
CA SER A 33 -12.54 26.61 7.68
C SER A 33 -11.51 26.84 6.59
N TYR A 34 -10.38 26.16 6.70
CA TYR A 34 -9.29 26.19 5.73
C TYR A 34 -8.96 24.78 5.25
N GLN A 35 -8.80 24.61 3.93
CA GLN A 35 -8.32 23.38 3.32
C GLN A 35 -6.91 23.62 2.76
N GLY A 36 -5.96 22.83 3.24
CA GLY A 36 -4.57 22.84 2.82
C GLY A 36 -4.17 21.54 2.13
N TYR A 37 -3.09 21.62 1.35
CA TYR A 37 -2.48 20.51 0.63
C TYR A 37 -0.96 20.56 0.74
N VAL A 38 -0.32 19.41 0.91
CA VAL A 38 1.15 19.28 0.91
C VAL A 38 1.52 17.91 0.37
N SER A 39 2.54 17.80 -0.49
CA SER A 39 3.04 16.47 -0.87
C SER A 39 3.91 15.88 0.23
N GLU A 40 3.85 14.58 0.45
CA GLU A 40 4.75 13.88 1.39
C GLU A 40 6.23 13.95 0.98
N SER A 41 6.50 14.13 -0.31
CA SER A 41 7.84 14.40 -0.83
C SER A 41 8.35 15.82 -0.52
N SER A 42 7.52 16.69 0.06
CA SER A 42 7.89 18.08 0.33
C SER A 42 8.92 18.17 1.46
N PRO A 43 10.01 18.94 1.28
CA PRO A 43 11.00 19.11 2.34
C PRO A 43 10.43 19.91 3.53
N VAL A 44 11.05 19.72 4.69
CA VAL A 44 10.79 20.55 5.87
C VAL A 44 10.99 22.03 5.51
N GLY A 45 10.10 22.88 6.00
CA GLY A 45 10.01 24.31 5.69
C GLY A 45 9.03 24.65 4.57
N THR A 46 8.52 23.66 3.83
CA THR A 46 7.55 23.88 2.75
C THR A 46 6.27 24.53 3.28
N THR A 47 5.78 25.54 2.56
CA THR A 47 4.50 26.18 2.84
C THR A 47 3.34 25.33 2.34
N ILE A 48 2.31 25.15 3.17
CA ILE A 48 1.08 24.43 2.80
C ILE A 48 0.35 25.19 1.69
N SER A 49 -0.11 24.45 0.69
CA SER A 49 -0.77 25.01 -0.49
C SER A 49 -2.29 25.06 -0.34
N ALA A 50 -2.94 25.99 -1.04
CA ALA A 50 -4.39 26.16 -1.07
C ALA A 50 -5.09 25.19 -2.04
N SER A 51 -4.32 24.49 -2.88
CA SER A 51 -4.84 23.60 -3.93
C SER A 51 -3.96 22.36 -4.09
N SER A 52 -4.58 21.26 -4.53
CA SER A 52 -3.92 19.95 -4.69
C SER A 52 -2.81 19.91 -5.74
N ASN A 53 -2.80 20.86 -6.69
CA ASN A 53 -1.72 21.03 -7.66
C ASN A 53 -0.51 21.81 -7.10
N LEU A 54 -0.55 22.21 -5.83
CA LEU A 54 0.55 22.85 -5.10
C LEU A 54 1.06 24.16 -5.73
N THR A 55 0.19 24.91 -6.44
CA THR A 55 0.59 26.12 -7.18
C THR A 55 0.58 27.41 -6.38
N ALA A 56 -0.11 27.45 -5.24
CA ALA A 56 -0.29 28.67 -4.45
C ALA A 56 -0.35 28.36 -2.95
N PRO A 57 0.27 29.21 -2.10
CA PRO A 57 0.25 29.01 -0.66
C PRO A 57 -1.14 29.26 -0.06
N LEU A 58 -1.48 28.52 0.99
CA LEU A 58 -2.66 28.76 1.81
C LEU A 58 -2.43 29.97 2.71
N GLY A 59 -3.01 31.12 2.33
CA GLY A 59 -2.99 32.33 3.13
C GLY A 59 -4.03 32.29 4.25
N ILE A 60 -3.60 32.53 5.49
CA ILE A 60 -4.44 32.62 6.67
C ILE A 60 -4.39 34.06 7.17
N ILE A 61 -5.56 34.71 7.18
CA ILE A 61 -5.71 36.09 7.63
C ILE A 61 -6.63 36.10 8.84
N ALA A 62 -6.11 36.62 9.94
CA ALA A 62 -6.86 36.99 11.13
C ALA A 62 -6.83 38.51 11.26
N LEU A 63 -8.00 39.12 11.39
CA LEU A 63 -8.19 40.57 11.46
C LEU A 63 -8.78 40.93 12.81
N ASP A 64 -8.49 42.15 13.24
CA ASP A 64 -9.11 42.78 14.40
C ASP A 64 -9.59 44.17 13.98
N LYS A 65 -10.79 44.55 14.40
CA LYS A 65 -11.40 45.84 14.02
C LYS A 65 -10.89 47.00 14.86
N ASP A 66 -10.34 46.71 16.04
CA ASP A 66 -9.83 47.72 16.98
C ASP A 66 -8.33 48.01 16.74
N ILE A 67 -7.75 47.38 15.71
CA ILE A 67 -6.33 47.50 15.38
C ILE A 67 -6.22 48.07 13.96
N GLU A 68 -5.54 49.21 13.82
CA GLU A 68 -5.25 49.79 12.50
C GLU A 68 -4.51 48.76 11.62
N GLU A 69 -4.97 48.53 10.38
CA GLU A 69 -4.45 47.54 9.42
C GLU A 69 -2.91 47.58 9.23
N SER A 70 -2.25 48.70 9.54
CA SER A 70 -0.78 48.86 9.45
C SER A 70 0.01 48.40 10.70
N LYS A 71 -0.66 47.99 11.78
CA LYS A 71 -0.09 47.59 13.08
C LYS A 71 -0.44 46.14 13.50
N ASP A 72 -0.43 45.25 12.51
CA ASP A 72 -0.59 43.78 12.60
C ASP A 72 0.36 42.95 13.54
N PRO A 73 1.39 43.48 14.26
CA PRO A 73 2.07 42.70 15.31
C PRO A 73 1.23 42.18 16.49
N LEU A 74 -0.04 42.56 16.64
CA LEU A 74 -0.80 42.25 17.86
C LEU A 74 -1.60 40.94 17.81
N VAL A 75 -2.01 40.48 16.62
CA VAL A 75 -2.77 39.22 16.52
C VAL A 75 -1.81 38.03 16.39
N THR A 76 -1.73 37.23 17.43
CA THR A 76 -1.06 35.93 17.43
C THR A 76 -2.03 34.85 16.97
N VAL A 77 -1.52 33.83 16.26
CA VAL A 77 -2.32 32.66 15.87
C VAL A 77 -1.66 31.41 16.43
N THR A 78 -2.44 30.61 17.13
CA THR A 78 -2.00 29.35 17.74
C THR A 78 -2.75 28.15 17.15
N LEU A 79 -2.07 27.02 17.07
CA LEU A 79 -2.63 25.74 16.64
C LEU A 79 -2.93 24.91 17.90
N ASP A 80 -4.13 24.34 17.98
CA ASP A 80 -4.52 23.51 19.13
C ASP A 80 -3.88 22.09 19.09
N ASP A 81 -3.47 21.61 17.90
CA ASP A 81 -2.79 20.32 17.72
C ASP A 81 -1.78 20.37 16.55
N PHE A 82 -0.95 19.33 16.42
CA PHE A 82 0.08 19.14 15.40
C PHE A 82 1.12 20.27 15.32
N SER A 83 1.29 21.06 16.38
CA SER A 83 2.29 22.14 16.47
C SER A 83 3.75 21.65 16.37
N THR A 84 3.98 20.34 16.50
CA THR A 84 5.31 19.73 16.24
C THR A 84 5.54 19.36 14.78
N ILE A 85 4.50 19.39 13.95
CA ILE A 85 4.52 19.04 12.52
C ILE A 85 4.26 20.28 11.66
N PHE A 86 3.39 21.19 12.10
CA PHE A 86 3.08 22.43 11.40
C PHE A 86 3.39 23.65 12.27
N ALA A 87 3.96 24.68 11.66
CA ALA A 87 4.13 25.99 12.26
C ALA A 87 3.41 27.04 11.42
N ILE A 88 2.71 27.96 12.05
CA ILE A 88 2.24 29.17 11.39
C ILE A 88 3.30 30.26 11.49
N THR A 89 3.50 31.03 10.42
CA THR A 89 4.39 32.19 10.45
C THR A 89 3.90 33.20 11.51
N PRO A 90 4.77 33.65 12.43
CA PRO A 90 4.34 34.44 13.58
C PRO A 90 3.97 35.88 13.25
N THR A 91 4.37 36.38 12.08
CA THR A 91 4.22 37.78 11.68
C THR A 91 3.63 37.90 10.28
N GLY A 92 2.93 39.01 10.03
CA GLY A 92 2.40 39.38 8.72
C GLY A 92 0.90 39.12 8.59
N ILE A 93 0.23 39.98 7.82
CA ILE A 93 -1.24 40.02 7.74
C ILE A 93 -1.74 38.68 7.20
N THR A 94 -1.10 38.24 6.12
CA THR A 94 -1.23 36.89 5.60
C THR A 94 -0.17 36.00 6.23
N ARG A 95 -0.63 35.06 7.06
CA ARG A 95 0.19 34.03 7.68
C ARG A 95 0.12 32.74 6.87
N TYR A 96 1.16 31.93 6.97
CA TYR A 96 1.30 30.70 6.21
C TYR A 96 1.65 29.54 7.15
N LEU A 97 1.02 28.39 6.93
CA LEU A 97 1.43 27.15 7.57
C LEU A 97 2.66 26.59 6.84
N ARG A 98 3.64 26.11 7.61
CA ARG A 98 4.87 25.49 7.13
C ARG A 98 5.09 24.15 7.80
N LEU A 99 5.68 23.24 7.05
CA LEU A 99 6.06 21.93 7.51
C LEU A 99 7.30 22.00 8.43
N LEU A 100 7.24 21.39 9.61
CA LEU A 100 8.35 21.26 10.56
C LEU A 100 8.97 19.86 10.56
N LYS A 101 8.20 18.84 10.15
CA LYS A 101 8.63 17.45 10.07
C LYS A 101 8.12 16.82 8.78
N PRO A 102 8.84 15.84 8.20
CA PRO A 102 8.31 15.06 7.08
C PRO A 102 6.94 14.48 7.44
N VAL A 103 6.04 14.46 6.45
CA VAL A 103 4.77 13.75 6.50
C VAL A 103 4.85 12.57 5.55
N ASP A 104 4.00 11.58 5.78
CA ASP A 104 3.96 10.31 5.08
C ASP A 104 2.48 9.94 4.98
N ARG A 105 1.99 9.84 3.76
CA ARG A 105 0.58 9.65 3.43
C ARG A 105 0.14 8.25 3.80
N GLU A 106 0.97 7.24 3.57
CA GLU A 106 0.71 5.83 3.95
C GLU A 106 0.54 5.69 5.47
N LYS A 107 1.22 6.54 6.26
CA LYS A 107 0.99 6.64 7.71
C LYS A 107 -0.24 7.48 8.06
N GLN A 108 -0.40 8.65 7.46
CA GLN A 108 -1.52 9.55 7.77
C GLN A 108 -1.85 10.49 6.60
N MET A 109 -3.00 10.23 5.97
CA MET A 109 -3.49 10.97 4.79
C MET A 109 -3.97 12.39 5.09
N THR A 110 -4.46 12.64 6.32
CA THR A 110 -5.13 13.90 6.68
C THR A 110 -4.75 14.36 8.08
N TYR A 111 -4.53 15.67 8.23
CA TYR A 111 -4.35 16.34 9.53
C TYR A 111 -5.47 17.35 9.73
N THR A 112 -6.31 17.13 10.74
CA THR A 112 -7.42 18.04 11.07
C THR A 112 -7.21 18.60 12.47
N PHE A 113 -7.14 19.92 12.59
CA PHE A 113 -6.96 20.63 13.85
C PHE A 113 -7.67 21.98 13.82
N THR A 114 -7.68 22.68 14.95
CA THR A 114 -8.25 24.03 15.06
C THR A 114 -7.17 25.08 15.30
N MET A 115 -7.45 26.30 14.85
CA MET A 115 -6.64 27.48 15.12
C MET A 115 -7.46 28.54 15.85
N MET A 116 -6.77 29.36 16.63
CA MET A 116 -7.33 30.49 17.37
C MET A 116 -6.42 31.71 17.20
N ALA A 117 -7.02 32.87 17.02
CA ALA A 117 -6.33 34.15 17.00
C ALA A 117 -6.50 34.85 18.35
N SER A 118 -5.47 35.57 18.81
CA SER A 118 -5.54 36.39 20.03
C SER A 118 -4.75 37.67 19.86
N ASP A 119 -5.36 38.78 20.26
CA ASP A 119 -4.76 40.12 20.34
C ASP A 119 -4.02 40.38 21.67
N GLY A 120 -3.94 39.36 22.55
CA GLY A 120 -3.39 39.42 23.90
C GLY A 120 -4.39 39.74 25.02
N VAL A 121 -5.64 40.08 24.67
CA VAL A 121 -6.75 40.41 25.60
C VAL A 121 -7.94 39.48 25.38
N GLN A 122 -8.35 39.31 24.11
CA GLN A 122 -9.47 38.51 23.66
C GLN A 122 -9.00 37.38 22.73
N GLU A 123 -9.85 36.37 22.57
CA GLU A 123 -9.62 35.22 21.71
C GLU A 123 -10.72 35.12 20.66
N SER A 124 -10.34 34.75 19.44
CA SER A 124 -11.29 34.48 18.37
C SER A 124 -12.06 33.19 18.61
N MET A 125 -13.14 33.00 17.84
CA MET A 125 -13.68 31.66 17.65
C MET A 125 -12.62 30.75 17.01
N ARG A 126 -12.61 29.48 17.40
CA ARG A 126 -11.78 28.45 16.76
C ARG A 126 -12.26 28.15 15.35
N VAL A 127 -11.33 28.03 14.42
CA VAL A 127 -11.61 27.64 13.03
C VAL A 127 -10.92 26.33 12.67
N THR A 128 -11.56 25.53 11.85
CA THR A 128 -11.03 24.21 11.46
C THR A 128 -10.05 24.33 10.31
N VAL A 129 -8.91 23.64 10.42
CA VAL A 129 -7.95 23.44 9.34
C VAL A 129 -7.89 21.96 9.02
N ASN A 130 -8.06 21.63 7.75
CA ASN A 130 -7.84 20.29 7.21
C ASN A 130 -6.67 20.36 6.23
N ILE A 131 -5.62 19.57 6.46
CA ILE A 131 -4.49 19.41 5.55
C ILE A 131 -4.54 18.01 4.95
N LEU A 132 -4.63 17.93 3.62
CA LEU A 132 -4.53 16.69 2.86
C LEU A 132 -3.09 16.48 2.38
N VAL A 133 -2.57 15.29 2.62
CA VAL A 133 -1.26 14.88 2.10
C VAL A 133 -1.44 14.33 0.69
N ILE A 134 -0.72 14.90 -0.27
CA ILE A 134 -0.69 14.47 -1.67
C ILE A 134 0.35 13.37 -1.83
N ASP A 135 -0.11 12.25 -2.38
CA ASP A 135 0.67 11.07 -2.71
C ASP A 135 1.88 11.40 -3.59
N ALA A 136 3.02 10.81 -3.26
CA ALA A 136 4.21 10.75 -4.09
C ALA A 136 4.60 9.29 -4.28
N ASN A 137 5.09 8.92 -5.48
CA ASN A 137 5.52 7.54 -5.75
C ASN A 137 6.82 7.21 -4.99
N ASP A 138 6.70 6.84 -3.72
CA ASP A 138 7.81 6.61 -2.81
C ASP A 138 7.93 5.17 -2.31
N ASN A 139 6.90 4.34 -2.52
CA ASN A 139 6.91 2.91 -2.32
C ASN A 139 7.28 2.18 -3.62
N THR A 140 7.61 0.89 -3.52
CA THR A 140 8.01 0.09 -4.68
C THR A 140 7.24 -1.21 -4.65
N PRO A 141 6.75 -1.71 -5.81
CA PRO A 141 5.99 -2.94 -5.82
C PRO A 141 6.82 -4.06 -5.22
N THR A 142 6.30 -4.75 -4.22
CA THR A 142 7.06 -5.75 -3.46
C THR A 142 6.38 -7.10 -3.54
N PHE A 143 7.09 -8.10 -4.06
CA PHE A 143 6.65 -9.50 -4.07
C PHE A 143 6.65 -10.08 -2.65
N GLY A 144 5.75 -11.02 -2.38
CA GLY A 144 5.70 -11.71 -1.08
C GLY A 144 6.91 -12.60 -0.79
N GLU A 145 7.60 -13.09 -1.83
CA GLU A 145 8.78 -13.95 -1.73
C GLU A 145 9.92 -13.44 -2.62
N VAL A 146 11.17 -13.70 -2.20
CA VAL A 146 12.38 -13.36 -2.98
C VAL A 146 12.48 -14.19 -4.26
N SER A 147 11.98 -15.43 -4.21
CA SER A 147 11.88 -16.34 -5.34
C SER A 147 10.75 -17.34 -5.14
N TYR A 148 10.20 -17.85 -6.23
CA TYR A 148 9.13 -18.84 -6.23
C TYR A 148 9.61 -20.13 -6.90
N SER A 149 9.14 -21.28 -6.41
CA SER A 149 9.40 -22.58 -7.03
C SER A 149 8.10 -23.31 -7.26
N VAL A 150 7.91 -23.85 -8.46
CA VAL A 150 6.70 -24.58 -8.83
C VAL A 150 7.03 -25.77 -9.73
N MET A 151 6.30 -26.86 -9.56
CA MET A 151 6.37 -28.02 -10.43
C MET A 151 5.17 -27.98 -11.37
N VAL A 152 5.41 -28.23 -12.65
CA VAL A 152 4.38 -28.36 -13.68
C VAL A 152 4.47 -29.76 -14.29
N PHE A 153 3.35 -30.28 -14.75
CA PHE A 153 3.28 -31.63 -15.28
C PHE A 153 3.02 -31.58 -16.80
N THR A 154 3.54 -32.55 -17.55
CA THR A 154 3.40 -32.56 -19.01
C THR A 154 1.98 -32.72 -19.53
N ASP A 155 1.05 -33.16 -18.69
CA ASP A 155 -0.39 -33.28 -18.98
C ASP A 155 -1.18 -32.01 -18.70
N MET A 156 -0.56 -30.95 -18.15
CA MET A 156 -1.20 -29.65 -17.98
C MET A 156 -1.61 -29.04 -19.32
N GLN A 157 -2.85 -28.55 -19.39
CA GLN A 157 -3.40 -27.97 -20.61
C GLN A 157 -2.93 -26.53 -20.84
N GLN A 158 -2.96 -26.10 -22.10
CA GLN A 158 -2.70 -24.72 -22.45
C GLN A 158 -3.66 -23.77 -21.71
N GLY A 159 -3.13 -22.67 -21.18
CA GLY A 159 -3.92 -21.68 -20.45
C GLY A 159 -4.21 -22.07 -19.00
N GLU A 160 -3.83 -23.27 -18.56
CA GLU A 160 -3.80 -23.60 -17.14
C GLU A 160 -2.80 -22.71 -16.40
N THR A 161 -3.15 -22.45 -15.14
CA THR A 161 -2.37 -21.58 -14.27
C THR A 161 -1.23 -22.37 -13.65
N VAL A 162 -0.01 -21.91 -13.89
CA VAL A 162 1.21 -22.44 -13.29
C VAL A 162 1.39 -21.83 -11.90
N LEU A 163 1.37 -20.51 -11.83
CA LEU A 163 1.53 -19.74 -10.61
C LEU A 163 0.84 -18.39 -10.78
N GLN A 164 0.32 -17.83 -9.70
CA GLN A 164 -0.11 -16.44 -9.68
C GLN A 164 0.78 -15.66 -8.73
N LEU A 165 1.51 -14.69 -9.28
CA LEU A 165 2.34 -13.79 -8.50
C LEU A 165 1.48 -12.66 -7.92
N THR A 166 1.91 -12.16 -6.78
CA THR A 166 1.33 -10.97 -6.16
C THR A 166 2.46 -10.10 -5.64
N ALA A 167 2.50 -8.87 -6.14
CA ALA A 167 3.29 -7.78 -5.62
C ALA A 167 2.33 -6.67 -5.16
N LEU A 168 2.68 -6.03 -4.05
CA LEU A 168 1.90 -4.97 -3.43
C LEU A 168 2.68 -3.67 -3.45
N ASP A 169 1.98 -2.58 -3.70
CA ASP A 169 2.49 -1.22 -3.61
C ASP A 169 1.51 -0.40 -2.77
N ALA A 170 2.02 0.44 -1.87
CA ALA A 170 1.24 1.17 -0.87
C ALA A 170 0.76 2.55 -1.36
N ASP A 171 1.36 3.05 -2.45
CA ASP A 171 1.05 4.37 -3.00
C ASP A 171 -0.37 4.43 -3.59
N GLU A 172 -0.87 5.63 -3.86
CA GLU A 172 -2.23 5.84 -4.37
C GLU A 172 -2.36 5.66 -5.89
N GLY A 173 -3.50 5.11 -6.31
CA GLY A 173 -3.92 5.19 -7.71
C GLY A 173 -2.90 4.54 -8.66
N LEU A 174 -2.35 5.32 -9.60
CA LEU A 174 -1.37 4.81 -10.56
C LEU A 174 -0.01 4.50 -9.93
N ASN A 175 0.35 5.20 -8.86
CA ASN A 175 1.59 4.97 -8.12
C ASN A 175 1.53 3.63 -7.37
N GLY A 176 0.35 3.22 -6.90
CA GLY A 176 0.15 1.88 -6.31
C GLY A 176 -0.29 0.78 -7.27
N LEU A 177 -0.62 1.11 -8.53
CA LEU A 177 -1.19 0.14 -9.47
C LEU A 177 -0.09 -0.73 -10.06
N VAL A 178 -0.01 -1.98 -9.64
CA VAL A 178 1.04 -2.91 -10.09
C VAL A 178 0.69 -3.60 -11.42
N THR A 179 1.70 -3.71 -12.29
CA THR A 179 1.67 -4.53 -13.51
C THR A 179 2.87 -5.46 -13.60
N TYR A 180 2.71 -6.58 -14.32
CA TYR A 180 3.69 -7.66 -14.38
C TYR A 180 4.21 -7.92 -15.80
N GLU A 181 5.49 -8.30 -15.89
CA GLU A 181 6.17 -8.63 -17.15
C GLU A 181 7.20 -9.74 -16.93
N ILE A 182 7.29 -10.71 -17.83
CA ILE A 182 8.42 -11.65 -17.85
C ILE A 182 9.54 -11.03 -18.69
N LEU A 183 10.67 -10.71 -18.05
CA LEU A 183 11.83 -10.12 -18.71
C LEU A 183 12.71 -11.17 -19.41
N ALA A 184 12.82 -12.36 -18.83
CA ALA A 184 13.70 -13.41 -19.32
C ALA A 184 13.27 -14.82 -18.85
N GLY A 185 13.85 -15.86 -19.46
CA GLY A 185 13.73 -17.24 -19.00
C GLY A 185 12.50 -18.00 -19.50
N ALA A 186 11.49 -17.32 -20.07
CA ALA A 186 10.27 -17.97 -20.56
C ALA A 186 10.46 -18.78 -21.84
N GLN A 187 11.40 -18.41 -22.71
CA GLN A 187 11.66 -19.11 -23.98
C GLN A 187 10.40 -19.30 -24.86
N GLY A 188 9.40 -18.42 -24.71
CA GLY A 188 8.09 -18.55 -25.38
C GLY A 188 7.15 -19.62 -24.81
N VAL A 189 7.57 -20.35 -23.77
CA VAL A 189 6.80 -21.42 -23.12
C VAL A 189 5.80 -20.88 -22.11
N PHE A 190 6.17 -19.82 -21.38
CA PHE A 190 5.33 -19.20 -20.37
C PHE A 190 4.97 -17.76 -20.73
N ILE A 191 3.74 -17.38 -20.42
CA ILE A 191 3.23 -16.01 -20.53
C ILE A 191 2.67 -15.57 -19.20
N ILE A 192 2.71 -14.26 -18.92
CA ILE A 192 2.12 -13.66 -17.73
C ILE A 192 1.01 -12.70 -18.10
N ASN A 193 -0.10 -12.73 -17.36
CA ASN A 193 -1.10 -11.69 -17.43
C ASN A 193 -0.60 -10.45 -16.70
N ASN A 194 -0.49 -9.32 -17.41
CA ASN A 194 0.10 -8.10 -16.87
C ASN A 194 -0.68 -7.45 -15.72
N ARG A 195 -1.96 -7.79 -15.51
CA ARG A 195 -2.80 -7.24 -14.43
C ARG A 195 -2.94 -8.19 -13.26
N THR A 196 -3.05 -9.50 -13.53
CA THR A 196 -3.33 -10.48 -12.47
C THR A 196 -2.09 -11.17 -11.95
N GLY A 197 -0.93 -11.03 -12.61
CA GLY A 197 0.31 -11.74 -12.26
C GLY A 197 0.25 -13.24 -12.54
N ARG A 198 -0.77 -13.71 -13.26
CA ARG A 198 -1.00 -15.13 -13.54
C ARG A 198 -0.09 -15.62 -14.65
N ILE A 199 0.79 -16.55 -14.34
CA ILE A 199 1.66 -17.25 -15.27
C ILE A 199 0.94 -18.50 -15.80
N THR A 200 0.91 -18.66 -17.12
CA THR A 200 0.28 -19.80 -17.81
C THR A 200 1.18 -20.33 -18.90
N ILE A 201 0.91 -21.57 -19.35
CA ILE A 201 1.56 -22.15 -20.53
C ILE A 201 1.05 -21.44 -21.79
N ALA A 202 1.95 -21.08 -22.69
CA ALA A 202 1.63 -20.35 -23.90
C ALA A 202 0.83 -21.22 -24.91
N PRO A 203 -0.11 -20.62 -25.67
CA PRO A 203 -0.07 -20.71 -27.13
C PRO A 203 0.32 -22.01 -27.84
N GLY A 204 -0.33 -23.17 -27.68
CA GLY A 204 0.05 -24.37 -28.46
C GLY A 204 1.42 -24.97 -28.13
N ILE A 205 1.93 -24.69 -26.92
CA ILE A 205 3.18 -25.28 -26.41
C ILE A 205 2.86 -26.55 -25.63
N ALA A 206 3.61 -27.62 -25.92
CA ALA A 206 3.65 -28.84 -25.13
C ALA A 206 4.91 -28.84 -24.24
N LEU A 207 4.73 -29.16 -22.97
CA LEU A 207 5.85 -29.26 -22.03
C LEU A 207 6.63 -30.56 -22.26
N SER A 208 7.94 -30.53 -22.01
CA SER A 208 8.83 -31.70 -22.11
C SER A 208 9.44 -32.03 -20.75
N VAL A 209 9.31 -33.30 -20.34
CA VAL A 209 9.83 -33.81 -19.06
C VAL A 209 11.32 -33.52 -18.92
N GLY A 210 11.76 -33.12 -17.73
CA GLY A 210 13.17 -32.90 -17.41
C GLY A 210 13.72 -31.53 -17.83
N LEU A 211 12.88 -30.68 -18.43
CA LEU A 211 13.21 -29.27 -18.62
C LEU A 211 12.96 -28.45 -17.35
N SER A 212 13.80 -27.45 -17.13
CA SER A 212 13.66 -26.48 -16.04
C SER A 212 13.77 -25.06 -16.58
N TYR A 213 12.98 -24.14 -16.02
CA TYR A 213 12.97 -22.73 -16.40
C TYR A 213 13.22 -21.85 -15.18
N ALA A 214 13.89 -20.73 -15.39
CA ALA A 214 14.08 -19.69 -14.38
C ALA A 214 13.59 -18.37 -14.96
N LEU A 215 12.34 -18.01 -14.65
CA LEU A 215 11.71 -16.81 -15.19
C LEU A 215 12.14 -15.60 -14.36
N THR A 216 12.72 -14.58 -15.00
CA THR A 216 12.91 -13.27 -14.37
C THR A 216 11.63 -12.46 -14.57
N VAL A 217 10.89 -12.20 -13.49
CA VAL A 217 9.60 -11.50 -13.54
C VAL A 217 9.73 -10.15 -12.87
N LYS A 218 9.26 -9.10 -13.55
CA LYS A 218 9.20 -7.72 -13.07
C LYS A 218 7.79 -7.38 -12.61
N ALA A 219 7.67 -6.71 -11.47
CA ALA A 219 6.48 -5.97 -11.07
C ALA A 219 6.82 -4.48 -11.09
N ALA A 220 5.98 -3.65 -11.71
CA ALA A 220 6.17 -2.20 -11.80
C ALA A 220 4.85 -1.46 -11.55
N ASP A 221 4.94 -0.31 -10.89
CA ASP A 221 3.82 0.60 -10.78
C ASP A 221 3.47 1.24 -12.14
N ASN A 222 2.38 2.01 -12.18
CA ASN A 222 1.94 2.76 -13.35
C ASN A 222 2.20 4.27 -13.21
N ALA A 223 3.12 4.68 -12.35
CA ALA A 223 3.53 6.08 -12.26
C ALA A 223 4.14 6.57 -13.60
N PRO A 224 4.22 7.89 -13.83
CA PRO A 224 4.93 8.46 -14.97
C PRO A 224 6.37 7.94 -15.06
N ASP A 225 6.89 7.74 -16.28
CA ASP A 225 8.12 6.95 -16.51
C ASP A 225 9.34 7.37 -15.67
N ILE A 226 9.49 8.66 -15.35
CA ILE A 226 10.60 9.18 -14.54
C ILE A 226 10.49 8.84 -13.05
N GLN A 227 9.28 8.54 -12.57
CA GLN A 227 8.97 8.21 -11.18
C GLN A 227 8.66 6.73 -11.00
N ARG A 228 8.43 5.99 -12.10
CA ARG A 228 8.08 4.57 -12.06
C ARG A 228 9.11 3.75 -11.30
N ARG A 229 8.64 2.98 -10.33
CA ARG A 229 9.41 2.05 -9.52
C ARG A 229 9.02 0.62 -9.89
N SER A 230 9.95 -0.29 -9.62
CA SER A 230 9.77 -1.70 -9.96
C SER A 230 10.68 -2.59 -9.14
N SER A 231 10.25 -3.83 -8.96
CA SER A 231 11.05 -4.92 -8.41
C SER A 231 11.08 -6.11 -9.35
N ILE A 232 12.00 -7.03 -9.09
CA ILE A 232 12.19 -8.25 -9.87
C ILE A 232 12.23 -9.44 -8.90
N THR A 233 11.62 -10.55 -9.31
CA THR A 233 11.72 -11.86 -8.64
C THR A 233 12.09 -12.94 -9.66
N THR A 234 12.49 -14.11 -9.17
CA THR A 234 12.78 -15.28 -10.00
C THR A 234 11.78 -16.40 -9.71
N VAL A 235 11.20 -16.98 -10.76
CA VAL A 235 10.32 -18.16 -10.66
C VAL A 235 11.03 -19.37 -11.27
N TYR A 236 11.34 -20.36 -10.44
CA TYR A 236 11.88 -21.65 -10.85
C TYR A 236 10.74 -22.61 -11.16
N ILE A 237 10.77 -23.17 -12.37
CA ILE A 237 9.75 -24.11 -12.86
C ILE A 237 10.43 -25.41 -13.24
N GLU A 238 9.98 -26.52 -12.66
CA GLU A 238 10.43 -27.87 -13.01
C GLU A 238 9.31 -28.62 -13.75
N VAL A 239 9.63 -29.22 -14.90
CA VAL A 239 8.67 -30.03 -15.67
C VAL A 239 8.80 -31.50 -15.32
N LEU A 240 7.77 -32.03 -14.66
CA LEU A 240 7.63 -33.42 -14.27
C LEU A 240 6.79 -34.22 -15.29
N PRO A 241 6.88 -35.57 -15.29
CA PRO A 241 5.95 -36.45 -16.00
C PRO A 241 4.48 -36.16 -15.64
N PRO A 242 3.49 -36.75 -16.33
CA PRO A 242 2.07 -36.56 -15.97
C PRO A 242 1.83 -36.79 -14.47
N ASN A 243 0.98 -35.97 -13.86
CA ASN A 243 0.67 -36.12 -12.45
C ASN A 243 -0.06 -37.48 -12.25
N ASN A 244 0.49 -38.38 -11.43
CA ASN A 244 -0.24 -39.61 -11.08
C ASN A 244 -1.38 -39.26 -10.12
N GLN A 245 -2.60 -39.24 -10.64
CA GLN A 245 -3.79 -38.82 -9.93
C GLN A 245 -4.55 -39.99 -9.27
N SER A 246 -4.20 -41.25 -9.56
CA SER A 246 -4.86 -42.42 -8.97
C SER A 246 -3.84 -43.51 -8.61
N PRO A 247 -3.73 -43.92 -7.33
CA PRO A 247 -2.90 -45.06 -6.99
C PRO A 247 -3.48 -46.37 -7.55
N PRO A 248 -2.64 -47.40 -7.80
CA PRO A 248 -3.13 -48.71 -8.22
C PRO A 248 -4.03 -49.32 -7.14
N ARG A 249 -5.17 -49.86 -7.56
CA ARG A 249 -6.17 -50.47 -6.68
C ARG A 249 -6.39 -51.94 -7.02
N PHE A 250 -6.53 -52.77 -5.99
CA PHE A 250 -7.07 -54.11 -6.15
C PHE A 250 -8.60 -54.03 -6.34
N PRO A 251 -9.21 -54.92 -7.16
CA PRO A 251 -10.65 -54.98 -7.32
C PRO A 251 -11.37 -55.49 -6.06
N LEU A 252 -10.68 -56.22 -5.19
CA LEU A 252 -11.21 -56.73 -3.93
C LEU A 252 -10.36 -56.25 -2.74
N PHE A 253 -11.00 -56.01 -1.61
CA PHE A 253 -10.33 -55.64 -0.34
C PHE A 253 -9.72 -56.84 0.38
N THR A 254 -10.28 -58.04 0.19
CA THR A 254 -9.81 -59.29 0.79
C THR A 254 -9.93 -60.42 -0.22
N TYR A 255 -8.88 -61.25 -0.33
CA TYR A 255 -8.89 -62.50 -1.09
C TYR A 255 -8.80 -63.66 -0.09
N SER A 256 -9.79 -64.55 -0.08
CA SER A 256 -9.84 -65.73 0.80
C SER A 256 -9.77 -67.00 -0.03
N LEU A 257 -8.87 -67.91 0.35
CA LEU A 257 -8.59 -69.15 -0.36
C LEU A 257 -8.46 -70.28 0.67
N GLU A 258 -9.02 -71.45 0.37
CA GLU A 258 -8.73 -72.68 1.10
C GLU A 258 -7.70 -73.49 0.31
N VAL A 259 -6.58 -73.82 0.94
CA VAL A 259 -5.47 -74.52 0.29
C VAL A 259 -5.30 -75.89 0.94
N SER A 260 -5.22 -76.95 0.13
CA SER A 260 -4.95 -78.30 0.63
C SER A 260 -3.47 -78.45 1.01
N GLU A 261 -3.19 -79.07 2.14
CA GLU A 261 -1.83 -79.44 2.55
C GLU A 261 -1.12 -80.39 1.58
N ALA A 262 -1.87 -81.10 0.72
CA ALA A 262 -1.33 -82.00 -0.29
C ALA A 262 -0.90 -81.28 -1.58
N MET A 263 -1.04 -79.96 -1.65
CA MET A 263 -0.75 -79.20 -2.86
C MET A 263 0.76 -79.15 -3.13
N ARG A 264 1.14 -79.23 -4.41
CA ARG A 264 2.54 -79.23 -4.83
C ARG A 264 3.15 -77.83 -4.76
N ILE A 265 4.44 -77.74 -4.46
CA ILE A 265 5.22 -76.50 -4.56
C ILE A 265 5.13 -75.95 -5.99
N GLY A 266 4.91 -74.64 -6.11
CA GLY A 266 4.77 -73.95 -7.39
C GLY A 266 3.37 -74.00 -7.99
N ALA A 267 2.40 -74.65 -7.33
CA ALA A 267 1.00 -74.54 -7.74
C ALA A 267 0.51 -73.09 -7.59
N ILE A 268 -0.19 -72.60 -8.62
CA ILE A 268 -0.72 -71.24 -8.67
C ILE A 268 -1.95 -71.17 -7.76
N LEU A 269 -1.88 -70.29 -6.75
CA LEU A 269 -2.96 -70.10 -5.78
C LEU A 269 -3.98 -69.06 -6.25
N LEU A 270 -3.50 -67.95 -6.82
CA LEU A 270 -4.32 -66.82 -7.20
C LEU A 270 -3.63 -66.03 -8.29
N ASN A 271 -4.42 -65.47 -9.21
CA ASN A 271 -3.96 -64.44 -10.13
C ASN A 271 -4.39 -63.07 -9.59
N LEU A 272 -3.42 -62.25 -9.20
CA LEU A 272 -3.65 -60.92 -8.67
C LEU A 272 -3.53 -59.89 -9.79
N GLN A 273 -4.56 -59.06 -9.92
CA GLN A 273 -4.55 -57.95 -10.86
C GLN A 273 -5.03 -56.70 -10.14
N ALA A 274 -4.11 -55.80 -9.84
CA ALA A 274 -4.42 -54.42 -9.55
C ALA A 274 -4.63 -53.67 -10.87
N THR A 275 -5.45 -52.63 -10.80
CA THR A 275 -5.71 -51.72 -11.92
C THR A 275 -5.28 -50.34 -11.49
N ASP A 276 -4.54 -49.69 -12.36
CA ASP A 276 -4.21 -48.29 -12.27
C ASP A 276 -5.05 -47.55 -13.31
N ARG A 277 -5.60 -46.39 -12.96
CA ARG A 277 -6.54 -45.69 -13.86
C ARG A 277 -5.81 -45.05 -15.03
N GLU A 278 -4.57 -44.64 -14.81
CA GLU A 278 -3.65 -44.02 -15.76
C GLU A 278 -2.81 -45.08 -16.50
N ASN A 279 -3.00 -46.36 -16.15
CA ASN A 279 -2.31 -47.52 -16.71
C ASN A 279 -0.80 -47.50 -16.45
N ASP A 280 -0.40 -46.95 -15.30
CA ASP A 280 0.99 -46.93 -14.84
C ASP A 280 1.53 -48.36 -14.60
N PRO A 281 2.84 -48.60 -14.76
CA PRO A 281 3.45 -49.89 -14.46
C PRO A 281 3.27 -50.31 -13.00
N ILE A 282 2.56 -51.41 -12.76
CA ILE A 282 2.28 -51.91 -11.41
C ILE A 282 3.34 -52.94 -10.99
N THR A 283 3.83 -52.82 -9.76
CA THR A 283 4.66 -53.83 -9.11
C THR A 283 3.97 -54.36 -7.85
N TYR A 284 4.17 -55.64 -7.55
CA TYR A 284 3.53 -56.33 -6.42
C TYR A 284 4.58 -56.80 -5.41
N GLN A 285 4.24 -56.74 -4.12
CA GLN A 285 5.08 -57.24 -3.03
C GLN A 285 4.22 -57.80 -1.89
N ILE A 286 4.70 -58.86 -1.22
CA ILE A 286 4.12 -59.35 0.04
C ILE A 286 4.82 -58.62 1.18
N LEU A 287 4.05 -57.86 1.97
CA LEU A 287 4.60 -57.04 3.07
C LEU A 287 4.63 -57.78 4.41
N SER A 288 3.66 -58.65 4.67
CA SER A 288 3.53 -59.37 5.94
C SER A 288 2.63 -60.61 5.80
N GLY A 289 2.61 -61.48 6.82
CA GLY A 289 1.76 -62.68 6.87
C GLY A 289 2.42 -63.97 6.37
N ASP A 290 3.47 -63.87 5.55
CA ASP A 290 4.26 -65.02 5.09
C ASP A 290 5.55 -65.22 5.91
N ILE A 291 5.39 -65.60 7.18
CA ILE A 291 6.49 -65.66 8.16
C ILE A 291 7.54 -66.71 7.78
N GLN A 292 7.13 -67.78 7.10
CA GLN A 292 8.00 -68.87 6.67
C GLN A 292 8.49 -68.72 5.22
N GLN A 293 8.16 -67.62 4.53
CA GLN A 293 8.51 -67.37 3.13
C GLN A 293 8.09 -68.51 2.18
N VAL A 294 6.90 -69.08 2.43
CA VAL A 294 6.38 -70.23 1.67
C VAL A 294 5.57 -69.82 0.44
N PHE A 295 5.27 -68.52 0.29
CA PHE A 295 4.57 -67.97 -0.86
C PHE A 295 5.50 -67.10 -1.71
N ASN A 296 5.22 -67.04 -3.02
CA ASN A 296 5.98 -66.21 -3.95
C ASN A 296 5.05 -65.53 -4.96
N LEU A 297 5.41 -64.33 -5.39
CA LEU A 297 4.76 -63.59 -6.47
C LEU A 297 5.55 -63.82 -7.76
N SER A 298 4.91 -64.44 -8.76
CA SER A 298 5.51 -64.58 -10.09
C SER A 298 5.09 -63.41 -10.98
N LYS A 299 6.05 -62.77 -11.65
CA LYS A 299 5.76 -61.90 -12.80
C LYS A 299 5.52 -62.80 -14.01
N THR A 300 4.29 -62.85 -14.50
CA THR A 300 4.02 -63.24 -15.89
C THR A 300 3.98 -61.99 -16.74
#